data_AF-N1ZFB7-F1
#
_entry.id   AF-N1ZFB7-F1
#
_cell.length_a   1.000
_cell.length_b   1.000
_cell.length_c   1.000
_cell.angle_alpha   90.00
_cell.angle_beta   90.00
_cell.angle_gamma   90.00
#
_symmetry.space_group_name_H-M   'P 1'
#
loop_
_entity.id
_entity.type
_entity.pdbx_description
1 polymer ?
#
loop_
_entity_poly.entity_id
_entity_poly.type
_entity_poly.pdbx_seq_one_letter_code
_entity_poly.pdbx_strand_id
1 'polypeptide(L)'
;MDFRIGTGGISYPNVSQAKQDKKVERQSFQGSLEKVIQNQKMTQPQDSIEFSEESDFKKLEKLKELNDATDFSGMTDIEKYTVIIQRYEKAFPDLIAQWAGAAGNSDVAEHFTEEIKRQNIRDDNLYQIYKGYDKMTDEQKWESIQKEYGNPQNGIKQISALAELKFSGLIDRDTVDHMFFILQQKARYAGADSKGRDYVKEELFLTSTGDQFAYEYLQNNKIDFNQIATKTKQFVRYEDPQVQKEFNYEVDYITELMNALEGRKD
;
A
#
# COMPACT_ATOMS: atom_id res chain seq x y z
N MET A 1 33.03 1.43 -62.50
CA MET A 1 33.24 1.22 -61.05
C MET A 1 32.28 2.17 -60.37
N ASP A 2 31.09 1.67 -60.00
CA ASP A 2 30.78 1.06 -58.68
C ASP A 2 30.57 2.19 -57.64
N PHE A 3 29.47 2.33 -56.87
CA PHE A 3 28.42 1.42 -56.39
C PHE A 3 27.11 2.22 -56.22
N ARG A 4 25.95 1.60 -56.50
CA ARG A 4 24.64 2.05 -55.98
C ARG A 4 24.27 1.18 -54.78
N ILE A 5 23.97 1.79 -53.64
CA ILE A 5 23.29 1.13 -52.51
C ILE A 5 21.92 1.78 -52.36
N GLY A 6 20.87 1.00 -52.63
CA GLY A 6 19.50 1.36 -52.28
C GLY A 6 19.24 1.09 -50.80
N THR A 7 18.51 1.98 -50.16
CA THR A 7 17.91 1.74 -48.84
C THR A 7 16.41 1.99 -48.96
N GLY A 8 15.63 0.94 -48.71
CA GLY A 8 14.18 1.02 -48.63
C GLY A 8 13.76 1.88 -47.44
N GLY A 9 12.99 2.93 -47.72
CA GLY A 9 12.41 3.79 -46.70
C GLY A 9 11.24 3.10 -46.01
N ILE A 10 11.41 2.83 -44.71
CA ILE A 10 10.33 2.44 -43.79
C ILE A 10 9.32 3.61 -43.72
N SER A 11 8.05 3.32 -43.98
CA SER A 11 6.95 4.27 -43.81
C SER A 11 6.61 4.39 -42.32
N TYR A 12 6.78 5.58 -41.75
CA TYR A 12 6.33 5.89 -40.39
C TYR A 12 4.88 6.40 -40.45
N PRO A 13 3.94 5.83 -39.68
CA PRO A 13 2.60 6.38 -39.61
C PRO A 13 2.62 7.79 -39.04
N ASN A 14 1.83 8.67 -39.66
CA ASN A 14 1.73 10.10 -39.41
C ASN A 14 1.51 10.43 -37.92
N VAL A 15 2.54 10.99 -37.27
CA VAL A 15 2.56 11.46 -35.88
C VAL A 15 1.45 12.48 -35.57
N SER A 16 0.85 13.09 -36.59
CA SER A 16 -0.27 14.03 -36.47
C SER A 16 -1.60 13.37 -36.12
N GLN A 17 -1.88 12.16 -36.63
CA GLN A 17 -3.15 11.46 -36.41
C GLN A 17 -3.25 10.91 -34.98
N ALA A 18 -2.17 10.26 -34.51
CA ALA A 18 -2.05 9.76 -33.13
C ALA A 18 -2.14 10.87 -32.06
N LYS A 19 -1.81 12.12 -32.41
CA LYS A 19 -1.96 13.28 -31.51
C LYS A 19 -3.39 13.81 -31.47
N GLN A 20 -4.16 13.70 -32.56
CA GLN A 20 -5.57 14.06 -32.59
C GLN A 20 -6.44 13.01 -31.89
N ASP A 21 -6.17 11.72 -32.10
CA ASP A 21 -6.90 10.64 -31.45
C ASP A 21 -6.73 10.67 -29.92
N LYS A 22 -5.50 10.89 -29.42
CA LYS A 22 -5.23 11.11 -27.99
C LYS A 22 -5.92 12.35 -27.41
N LYS A 23 -6.20 13.37 -28.22
CA LYS A 23 -6.91 14.58 -27.76
C LYS A 23 -8.41 14.32 -27.62
N VAL A 24 -9.00 13.60 -28.57
CA VAL A 24 -10.41 13.19 -28.52
C VAL A 24 -10.65 12.22 -27.36
N GLU A 25 -9.73 11.29 -27.13
CA GLU A 25 -9.76 10.34 -26.01
C GLU A 25 -9.60 11.05 -24.65
N ARG A 26 -8.75 12.08 -24.55
CA ARG A 26 -8.63 12.92 -23.34
C ARG A 26 -9.89 13.75 -23.06
N GLN A 27 -10.60 14.21 -24.09
CA GLN A 27 -11.85 14.97 -23.92
C GLN A 27 -13.03 14.07 -23.54
N SER A 28 -13.12 12.84 -24.09
CA SER A 28 -14.11 11.86 -23.66
C SER A 28 -13.83 11.37 -22.22
N PHE A 29 -12.55 11.29 -21.85
CA PHE A 29 -12.10 10.98 -20.49
C PHE A 29 -12.46 12.07 -19.48
N GLN A 30 -12.26 13.36 -19.80
CA GLN A 30 -12.70 14.47 -18.95
C GLN A 30 -14.22 14.46 -18.73
N GLY A 31 -15.01 14.22 -19.77
CA GLY A 31 -16.48 14.12 -19.64
C GLY A 31 -16.93 12.91 -18.81
N SER A 32 -16.18 11.81 -18.84
CA SER A 32 -16.47 10.61 -18.04
C SER A 32 -16.05 10.80 -16.58
N LEU A 33 -14.90 11.42 -16.33
CA LEU A 33 -14.45 11.80 -14.98
C LEU A 33 -15.36 12.85 -14.34
N GLU A 34 -15.80 13.85 -15.10
CA GLU A 34 -16.75 14.83 -14.61
C GLU A 34 -18.06 14.16 -14.24
N LYS A 35 -18.56 13.20 -15.02
CA LYS A 35 -19.75 12.42 -14.66
C LYS A 35 -19.53 11.54 -13.42
N VAL A 36 -18.38 10.89 -13.28
CA VAL A 36 -18.05 10.10 -12.08
C VAL A 36 -17.95 11.00 -10.86
N ILE A 37 -17.28 12.15 -10.96
CA ILE A 37 -17.18 13.15 -9.88
C ILE A 37 -18.54 13.77 -9.56
N GLN A 38 -19.39 14.03 -10.56
CA GLN A 38 -20.73 14.57 -10.35
C GLN A 38 -21.65 13.53 -9.71
N ASN A 39 -21.55 12.27 -10.12
CA ASN A 39 -22.26 11.15 -9.50
C ASN A 39 -21.77 10.96 -8.06
N GLN A 40 -20.46 10.97 -7.80
CA GLN A 40 -19.88 10.97 -6.44
C GLN A 40 -20.35 12.17 -5.61
N LYS A 41 -20.54 13.36 -6.19
CA LYS A 41 -21.12 14.52 -5.49
C LYS A 41 -22.62 14.39 -5.23
N MET A 42 -23.35 13.64 -6.05
CA MET A 42 -24.79 13.38 -5.87
C MET A 42 -25.08 12.15 -5.00
N THR A 43 -24.13 11.23 -4.85
CA THR A 43 -24.21 10.06 -3.96
C THR A 43 -23.32 10.15 -2.72
N GLN A 44 -22.54 11.22 -2.52
CA GLN A 44 -21.94 11.51 -1.22
C GLN A 44 -23.07 11.74 -0.23
N PRO A 45 -23.29 10.84 0.74
CA PRO A 45 -23.94 11.30 1.96
C PRO A 45 -23.03 12.41 2.50
N GLN A 46 -23.62 13.45 3.09
CA GLN A 46 -22.86 14.39 3.92
C GLN A 46 -22.35 13.66 5.18
N ASP A 47 -21.48 12.68 5.03
CA ASP A 47 -20.90 11.87 6.10
C ASP A 47 -19.75 12.68 6.75
N SER A 48 -20.14 13.78 7.41
CA SER A 48 -19.31 14.49 8.37
C SER A 48 -19.19 13.65 9.65
N ILE A 49 -18.46 12.54 9.56
CA ILE A 49 -18.15 11.74 10.73
C ILE A 49 -16.76 12.13 11.22
N GLU A 50 -16.72 12.64 12.45
CA GLU A 50 -15.51 12.82 13.23
C GLU A 50 -15.25 11.55 14.06
N PHE A 51 -14.08 10.93 13.85
CA PHE A 51 -13.68 9.69 14.53
C PHE A 51 -12.57 9.93 15.57
N SER A 52 -12.17 11.19 15.83
CA SER A 52 -10.86 11.49 16.43
C SER A 52 -10.68 11.11 17.91
N GLU A 53 -11.75 10.77 18.64
CA GLU A 53 -11.69 10.47 20.08
C GLU A 53 -12.36 9.13 20.48
N GLU A 54 -12.83 8.34 19.51
CA GLU A 54 -13.54 7.09 19.79
C GLU A 54 -12.60 5.88 19.83
N SER A 55 -12.89 4.92 20.71
CA SER A 55 -12.20 3.63 20.72
C SER A 55 -12.37 2.92 19.37
N ASP A 56 -11.36 2.17 18.93
CA ASP A 56 -11.39 1.43 17.65
C ASP A 56 -12.65 0.58 17.47
N PHE A 57 -13.13 -0.09 18.52
CA PHE A 57 -14.38 -0.85 18.49
C PHE A 57 -15.59 0.00 18.04
N LYS A 58 -15.74 1.21 18.59
CA LYS A 58 -16.84 2.13 18.23
C LYS A 58 -16.71 2.64 16.81
N LYS A 59 -15.48 2.90 16.36
CA LYS A 59 -15.22 3.28 14.96
C LYS A 59 -15.65 2.17 14.00
N LEU A 60 -15.28 0.91 14.31
CA LEU A 60 -15.67 -0.26 13.52
C LEU A 60 -17.18 -0.46 13.51
N GLU A 61 -17.86 -0.30 14.64
CA GLU A 61 -19.32 -0.37 14.73
C GLU A 61 -19.99 0.68 13.83
N LYS A 62 -19.55 1.94 13.90
CA LYS A 62 -20.06 3.01 13.02
C LYS A 62 -19.79 2.73 11.54
N LEU A 63 -18.59 2.26 11.19
CA LEU A 63 -18.28 1.91 9.79
C LEU A 63 -19.21 0.82 9.28
N LYS A 64 -19.50 -0.18 10.10
CA LYS A 64 -20.46 -1.24 9.77
C LYS A 64 -21.86 -0.67 9.52
N GLU A 65 -22.37 0.16 10.44
CA GLU A 65 -23.68 0.81 10.29
C GLU A 65 -23.75 1.66 9.01
N LEU A 66 -22.70 2.41 8.69
CA LEU A 66 -22.63 3.24 7.48
C LEU A 66 -22.59 2.40 6.21
N ASN A 67 -21.87 1.28 6.23
CA ASN A 67 -21.84 0.38 5.08
C ASN A 67 -23.17 -0.37 4.93
N ASP A 68 -23.85 -0.71 6.02
CA ASP A 68 -25.21 -1.28 5.98
C ASP A 68 -26.27 -0.30 5.48
N ALA A 69 -26.10 0.99 5.75
CA ALA A 69 -26.98 2.04 5.27
C ALA A 69 -26.71 2.48 3.81
N THR A 70 -25.52 2.15 3.27
CA THR A 70 -25.16 2.51 1.89
C THR A 70 -25.82 1.56 0.90
N ASP A 71 -26.53 2.12 -0.08
CA ASP A 71 -27.02 1.34 -1.21
C ASP A 71 -25.87 1.06 -2.20
N PHE A 72 -25.27 -0.12 -2.08
CA PHE A 72 -24.26 -0.62 -3.02
C PHE A 72 -24.87 -1.26 -4.28
N SER A 73 -26.21 -1.29 -4.42
CA SER A 73 -26.85 -1.85 -5.59
C SER A 73 -26.55 -1.01 -6.83
N GLY A 74 -26.19 -1.67 -7.94
CA GLY A 74 -25.80 -1.00 -9.17
C GLY A 74 -24.37 -0.44 -9.20
N MET A 75 -23.63 -0.47 -8.09
CA MET A 75 -22.21 -0.10 -8.07
C MET A 75 -21.32 -1.24 -8.59
N THR A 76 -20.29 -0.87 -9.34
CA THR A 76 -19.19 -1.77 -9.73
C THR A 76 -18.30 -2.10 -8.54
N ASP A 77 -17.51 -3.17 -8.62
CA ASP A 77 -16.60 -3.59 -7.55
C ASP A 77 -15.61 -2.48 -7.14
N ILE A 78 -15.09 -1.70 -8.10
CA ILE A 78 -14.20 -0.58 -7.82
C ILE A 78 -14.92 0.59 -7.12
N GLU A 79 -16.18 0.85 -7.45
CA GLU A 79 -16.96 1.89 -6.77
C GLU A 79 -17.26 1.49 -5.33
N LYS A 80 -17.68 0.24 -5.09
CA LYS A 80 -17.89 -0.28 -3.74
C LYS A 80 -16.59 -0.22 -2.93
N TYR A 81 -15.49 -0.73 -3.51
CA TYR A 81 -14.18 -0.72 -2.87
C TYR A 81 -13.75 0.69 -2.50
N THR A 82 -13.87 1.65 -3.43
CA THR A 82 -13.51 3.06 -3.21
C THR A 82 -14.28 3.66 -2.02
N VAL A 83 -15.59 3.43 -1.94
CA VAL A 83 -16.40 3.93 -0.81
C VAL A 83 -15.93 3.32 0.52
N ILE A 84 -15.71 2.01 0.55
CA ILE A 84 -15.33 1.30 1.77
C ILE A 84 -13.92 1.72 2.23
N ILE A 85 -12.92 1.67 1.34
CA ILE A 85 -11.54 2.00 1.73
C ILE A 85 -11.41 3.45 2.19
N GLN A 86 -12.07 4.41 1.54
CA GLN A 86 -12.03 5.82 1.97
C GLN A 86 -12.60 6.01 3.37
N ARG A 87 -13.67 5.28 3.73
CA ARG A 87 -14.26 5.32 5.07
C ARG A 87 -13.30 4.75 6.11
N TYR A 88 -12.66 3.62 5.81
CA TYR A 88 -11.68 3.00 6.71
C TYR A 88 -10.41 3.83 6.85
N GLU A 89 -9.82 4.35 5.76
CA GLU A 89 -8.64 5.24 5.80
C GLU A 89 -8.91 6.52 6.59
N LYS A 90 -10.14 7.05 6.53
CA LYS A 90 -10.56 8.21 7.33
C LYS A 90 -10.66 7.88 8.83
N ALA A 91 -11.15 6.70 9.19
CA ALA A 91 -11.29 6.27 10.58
C ALA A 91 -9.97 5.78 11.20
N PHE A 92 -9.11 5.19 10.37
CA PHE A 92 -7.85 4.54 10.72
C PHE A 92 -6.74 5.01 9.75
N PRO A 93 -6.05 6.13 10.05
CA PRO A 93 -5.00 6.70 9.19
C PRO A 93 -3.74 5.82 8.99
N ASP A 94 -3.72 4.66 9.61
CA ASP A 94 -2.69 3.63 9.56
C ASP A 94 -3.22 2.29 9.02
N LEU A 95 -4.44 2.27 8.44
CA LEU A 95 -5.06 1.10 7.82
C LEU A 95 -4.10 0.34 6.92
N ILE A 96 -3.34 1.02 6.06
CA ILE A 96 -2.41 0.39 5.13
C ILE A 96 -1.32 -0.40 5.86
N ALA A 97 -0.80 0.12 6.97
CA ALA A 97 0.19 -0.59 7.77
C ALA A 97 -0.42 -1.81 8.49
N GLN A 98 -1.65 -1.68 8.98
CA GLN A 98 -2.37 -2.78 9.64
C GLN A 98 -2.75 -3.88 8.63
N TRP A 99 -3.23 -3.48 7.44
CA TRP A 99 -3.64 -4.38 6.37
C TRP A 99 -2.47 -5.12 5.72
N ALA A 100 -1.29 -4.51 5.66
CA ALA A 100 -0.06 -5.20 5.28
C ALA A 100 0.40 -6.26 6.29
N GLY A 101 -0.33 -6.45 7.39
CA GLY A 101 -0.01 -7.43 8.42
C GLY A 101 1.29 -7.09 9.14
N ALA A 102 1.64 -5.80 9.22
CA ALA A 102 2.92 -5.31 9.70
C ALA A 102 2.80 -4.40 10.93
N ALA A 103 1.71 -3.64 11.07
CA ALA A 103 1.34 -2.90 12.27
C ALA A 103 0.21 -3.65 13.00
N GLY A 104 0.33 -3.81 14.32
CA GLY A 104 -0.66 -4.52 15.13
C GLY A 104 -2.08 -3.94 15.10
N ASN A 105 -2.98 -4.66 15.77
CA ASN A 105 -4.45 -4.65 15.68
C ASN A 105 -5.00 -5.25 14.36
N SER A 106 -4.90 -6.57 14.24
CA SER A 106 -5.48 -7.35 13.14
C SER A 106 -6.96 -7.08 12.92
N ASP A 107 -7.68 -6.67 13.96
CA ASP A 107 -9.15 -6.61 13.95
C ASP A 107 -9.66 -5.56 12.95
N VAL A 108 -8.97 -4.43 12.76
CA VAL A 108 -9.37 -3.41 11.77
C VAL A 108 -9.16 -3.91 10.34
N ALA A 109 -8.01 -4.51 10.07
CA ALA A 109 -7.70 -5.08 8.75
C ALA A 109 -8.60 -6.28 8.42
N GLU A 110 -8.91 -7.10 9.42
CA GLU A 110 -9.86 -8.20 9.32
C GLU A 110 -11.26 -7.66 9.03
N HIS A 111 -11.75 -6.70 9.81
CA HIS A 111 -13.04 -6.04 9.56
C HIS A 111 -13.12 -5.43 8.15
N PHE A 112 -12.07 -4.76 7.69
CA PHE A 112 -12.02 -4.23 6.32
C PHE A 112 -12.16 -5.36 5.30
N THR A 113 -11.38 -6.43 5.45
CA THR A 113 -11.39 -7.59 4.56
C THR A 113 -12.74 -8.30 4.57
N GLU A 114 -13.37 -8.44 5.74
CA GLU A 114 -14.71 -9.00 5.90
C GLU A 114 -15.77 -8.14 5.20
N GLU A 115 -15.68 -6.82 5.30
CA GLU A 115 -16.58 -5.91 4.60
C GLU A 115 -16.45 -6.05 3.08
N ILE A 116 -15.21 -6.13 2.55
CA ILE A 116 -14.97 -6.38 1.12
C ILE A 116 -15.62 -7.71 0.68
N LYS A 117 -15.47 -8.77 1.47
CA LYS A 117 -16.11 -10.07 1.22
C LYS A 117 -17.64 -9.99 1.28
N ARG A 118 -18.19 -9.29 2.28
CA ARG A 118 -19.63 -9.10 2.48
C ARG A 118 -20.28 -8.40 1.28
N GLN A 119 -19.58 -7.44 0.68
CA GLN A 119 -20.05 -6.73 -0.52
C GLN A 119 -19.80 -7.50 -1.84
N ASN A 120 -19.29 -8.74 -1.73
CA ASN A 120 -18.98 -9.64 -2.86
C ASN A 120 -18.08 -8.97 -3.91
N ILE A 121 -17.08 -8.21 -3.44
CA ILE A 121 -16.04 -7.60 -4.26
C ILE A 121 -14.98 -8.66 -4.55
N ARG A 122 -14.63 -8.89 -5.83
CA ARG A 122 -13.86 -10.07 -6.26
C ARG A 122 -12.54 -9.79 -6.98
N ASP A 123 -12.20 -8.53 -7.22
CA ASP A 123 -11.00 -8.17 -8.00
C ASP A 123 -9.80 -7.90 -7.06
N ASP A 124 -8.71 -8.62 -7.31
CA ASP A 124 -7.48 -8.58 -6.50
C ASP A 124 -6.63 -7.33 -6.76
N ASN A 125 -6.91 -6.58 -7.83
CA ASN A 125 -6.14 -5.38 -8.23
C ASN A 125 -6.82 -4.06 -7.85
N LEU A 126 -7.92 -4.10 -7.08
CA LEU A 126 -8.71 -2.90 -6.78
C LEU A 126 -7.93 -1.82 -6.05
N TYR A 127 -6.98 -2.17 -5.19
CA TYR A 127 -6.12 -1.17 -4.54
C TYR A 127 -5.25 -0.41 -5.56
N GLN A 128 -4.67 -1.12 -6.53
CA GLN A 128 -3.88 -0.50 -7.59
C GLN A 128 -4.72 0.42 -8.46
N ILE A 129 -5.94 -0.01 -8.81
CA ILE A 129 -6.89 0.79 -9.59
C ILE A 129 -7.35 2.02 -8.80
N TYR A 130 -7.63 1.86 -7.50
CA TYR A 130 -8.02 2.92 -6.57
C TYR A 130 -6.95 4.02 -6.48
N LYS A 131 -5.68 3.63 -6.30
CA LYS A 131 -4.54 4.56 -6.26
C LYS A 131 -4.12 5.07 -7.66
N GLY A 132 -4.62 4.43 -8.72
CA GLY A 132 -4.28 4.72 -10.12
C GLY A 132 -2.92 4.18 -10.57
N TYR A 133 -2.30 3.28 -9.78
CA TYR A 133 -0.99 2.69 -10.08
C TYR A 133 -1.00 1.82 -11.33
N ASP A 134 -2.15 1.27 -11.70
CA ASP A 134 -2.36 0.49 -12.94
C ASP A 134 -2.07 1.31 -14.21
N LYS A 135 -2.06 2.65 -14.10
CA LYS A 135 -1.84 3.59 -15.21
C LYS A 135 -0.54 4.38 -15.09
N MET A 136 0.24 4.13 -14.05
CA MET A 136 1.49 4.85 -13.77
C MET A 136 2.70 4.03 -14.21
N THR A 137 3.73 4.71 -14.71
CA THR A 137 5.07 4.11 -14.80
C THR A 137 5.67 3.93 -13.41
N ASP A 138 6.72 3.14 -13.29
CA ASP A 138 7.36 2.91 -11.99
C ASP A 138 7.95 4.19 -11.39
N GLU A 139 8.48 5.10 -12.22
CA GLU A 139 8.91 6.43 -11.76
C GLU A 139 7.75 7.26 -11.21
N GLN A 140 6.59 7.22 -11.87
CA GLN A 140 5.39 7.95 -11.42
C GLN A 140 4.82 7.38 -10.13
N LYS A 141 4.83 6.04 -9.97
CA LYS A 141 4.44 5.38 -8.71
C LYS A 141 5.38 5.83 -7.60
N TRP A 142 6.69 5.81 -7.85
CA TRP A 142 7.70 6.23 -6.88
C TRP A 142 7.52 7.69 -6.47
N GLU A 143 7.38 8.61 -7.42
CA GLU A 143 7.12 10.03 -7.14
C GLU A 143 5.84 10.25 -6.31
N SER A 144 4.78 9.50 -6.61
CA SER A 144 3.51 9.54 -5.87
C SER A 144 3.71 9.09 -4.42
N ILE A 145 4.37 7.95 -4.21
CA ILE A 145 4.65 7.40 -2.88
C ILE A 145 5.57 8.34 -2.09
N GLN A 146 6.61 8.89 -2.72
CA GLN A 146 7.49 9.87 -2.09
C GLN A 146 6.76 11.14 -1.67
N LYS A 147 5.74 11.56 -2.41
CA LYS A 147 4.92 12.74 -2.08
C LYS A 147 4.02 12.47 -0.88
N GLU A 148 3.49 11.25 -0.77
CA GLU A 148 2.55 10.86 0.30
C GLU A 148 3.27 10.47 1.60
N TYR A 149 4.41 9.76 1.48
CA TYR A 149 5.12 9.14 2.59
C TYR A 149 6.57 9.61 2.76
N GLY A 150 6.99 10.65 2.04
CA GLY A 150 8.33 11.24 2.20
C GLY A 150 8.56 11.68 3.65
N ASN A 151 9.78 11.43 4.14
CA ASN A 151 10.19 11.71 5.52
C ASN A 151 9.23 11.11 6.57
N PRO A 152 9.05 9.78 6.62
CA PRO A 152 8.14 9.16 7.57
C PRO A 152 8.62 9.41 9.02
N GLN A 153 7.72 9.88 9.88
CA GLN A 153 8.07 10.36 11.23
C GLN A 153 8.27 9.23 12.25
N ASN A 154 7.67 8.05 12.02
CA ASN A 154 7.75 6.90 12.90
C ASN A 154 7.67 5.58 12.10
N GLY A 155 7.81 4.47 12.82
CA GLY A 155 7.79 3.11 12.28
C GLY A 155 6.47 2.76 11.61
N ILE A 156 5.34 3.24 12.13
CA ILE A 156 4.03 3.02 11.48
C ILE A 156 4.00 3.64 10.09
N LYS A 157 4.45 4.89 9.94
CA LYS A 157 4.50 5.56 8.62
C LYS A 157 5.52 4.94 7.68
N GLN A 158 6.65 4.45 8.20
CA GLN A 158 7.62 3.67 7.41
C GLN A 158 7.01 2.35 6.91
N ILE A 159 6.22 1.65 7.73
CA ILE A 159 5.50 0.44 7.32
C ILE A 159 4.45 0.76 6.27
N SER A 160 3.66 1.83 6.45
CA SER A 160 2.69 2.26 5.44
C SER A 160 3.37 2.54 4.10
N ALA A 161 4.54 3.19 4.11
CA ALA A 161 5.30 3.45 2.89
C ALA A 161 5.79 2.16 2.22
N LEU A 162 6.33 1.20 3.00
CA LEU A 162 6.76 -0.10 2.48
C LEU A 162 5.59 -0.91 1.91
N ALA A 163 4.45 -0.88 2.60
CA ALA A 163 3.21 -1.49 2.14
C ALA A 163 2.71 -0.84 0.85
N GLU A 164 2.80 0.48 0.72
CA GLU A 164 2.44 1.20 -0.50
C GLU A 164 3.32 0.76 -1.68
N LEU A 165 4.64 0.65 -1.48
CA LEU A 165 5.58 0.14 -2.50
C LEU A 165 5.22 -1.30 -2.93
N LYS A 166 4.87 -2.16 -1.97
CA LYS A 166 4.41 -3.54 -2.21
C LYS A 166 3.11 -3.54 -3.04
N PHE A 167 2.13 -2.74 -2.63
CA PHE A 167 0.82 -2.72 -3.27
C PHE A 167 0.83 -2.05 -4.63
N SER A 168 1.73 -1.10 -4.88
CA SER A 168 1.96 -0.50 -6.20
C SER A 168 2.67 -1.43 -7.19
N GLY A 169 3.22 -2.54 -6.70
CA GLY A 169 4.01 -3.49 -7.49
C GLY A 169 5.37 -2.92 -7.90
N LEU A 170 5.94 -1.98 -7.14
CA LEU A 170 7.28 -1.45 -7.40
C LEU A 170 8.40 -2.36 -6.90
N ILE A 171 8.06 -3.20 -5.92
CA ILE A 171 8.97 -4.13 -5.25
C ILE A 171 8.28 -5.48 -5.15
N ASP A 172 9.10 -6.53 -5.02
CA ASP A 172 8.61 -7.90 -4.93
C ASP A 172 7.81 -8.13 -3.64
N ARG A 173 6.61 -8.72 -3.80
CA ARG A 173 5.67 -8.90 -2.70
C ARG A 173 6.18 -9.92 -1.67
N ASP A 174 6.77 -11.01 -2.14
CA ASP A 174 7.24 -12.11 -1.29
C ASP A 174 8.43 -11.66 -0.44
N THR A 175 9.35 -10.89 -1.05
CA THR A 175 10.49 -10.30 -0.35
C THR A 175 10.05 -9.34 0.75
N VAL A 176 9.05 -8.50 0.49
CA VAL A 176 8.47 -7.60 1.49
C VAL A 176 7.83 -8.38 2.63
N ASP A 177 7.13 -9.49 2.36
CA ASP A 177 6.51 -10.30 3.41
C ASP A 177 7.54 -10.91 4.36
N HIS A 178 8.69 -11.34 3.84
CA HIS A 178 9.82 -11.73 4.68
C HIS A 178 10.38 -10.56 5.52
N MET A 179 10.47 -9.36 4.95
CA MET A 179 10.93 -8.18 5.69
C MET A 179 9.93 -7.77 6.78
N PHE A 180 8.63 -7.80 6.52
CA PHE A 180 7.58 -7.53 7.51
C PHE A 180 7.62 -8.54 8.65
N PHE A 181 7.79 -9.83 8.35
CA PHE A 181 7.94 -10.84 9.39
C PHE A 181 9.11 -10.49 10.33
N ILE A 182 10.30 -10.18 9.80
CA ILE A 182 11.47 -9.84 10.62
C ILE A 182 11.27 -8.55 11.41
N LEU A 183 10.70 -7.52 10.77
CA LEU A 183 10.40 -6.24 11.38
C LEU A 183 9.45 -6.41 12.57
N GLN A 184 8.33 -7.09 12.37
CA GLN A 184 7.35 -7.33 13.42
C GLN A 184 7.95 -8.06 14.60
N GLN A 185 8.73 -9.11 14.35
CA GLN A 185 9.34 -9.87 15.43
C GLN A 185 10.26 -9.00 16.28
N LYS A 186 11.07 -8.15 15.65
CA LYS A 186 11.89 -7.20 16.37
C LYS A 186 11.07 -6.16 17.13
N ALA A 187 10.00 -5.64 16.54
CA ALA A 187 9.12 -4.69 17.18
C ALA A 187 8.39 -5.29 18.39
N ARG A 188 7.93 -6.53 18.31
CA ARG A 188 7.30 -7.26 19.44
C ARG A 188 8.26 -7.35 20.63
N TYR A 189 9.52 -7.76 20.39
CA TYR A 189 10.52 -7.85 21.44
C TYR A 189 10.87 -6.49 22.03
N ALA A 190 11.14 -5.49 21.19
CA ALA A 190 11.48 -4.15 21.67
C ALA A 190 10.31 -3.51 22.45
N GLY A 191 9.08 -3.71 21.98
CA GLY A 191 7.88 -3.28 22.68
C GLY A 191 7.72 -3.95 24.05
N ALA A 192 7.90 -5.27 24.12
CA ALA A 192 7.85 -6.01 25.39
C ALA A 192 8.93 -5.54 26.38
N ASP A 193 10.18 -5.40 25.91
CA ASP A 193 11.31 -4.92 26.71
C ASP A 193 11.03 -3.52 27.27
N SER A 194 10.48 -2.61 26.45
CA SER A 194 10.14 -1.25 26.87
C SER A 194 9.06 -1.19 27.97
N LYS A 195 8.27 -2.26 28.13
CA LYS A 195 7.28 -2.42 29.19
C LYS A 195 7.80 -3.19 30.41
N GLY A 196 9.10 -3.49 30.46
CA GLY A 196 9.74 -4.21 31.57
C GLY A 196 9.26 -5.65 31.69
N ARG A 197 8.86 -6.26 30.58
CA ARG A 197 8.31 -7.62 30.55
C ARG A 197 9.36 -8.61 30.05
N ASP A 198 9.85 -9.45 30.95
CA ASP A 198 10.79 -10.54 30.63
C ASP A 198 9.99 -11.79 30.22
N TYR A 199 9.49 -11.78 28.98
CA TYR A 199 8.80 -12.94 28.42
C TYR A 199 9.79 -13.74 27.58
N VAL A 200 9.88 -15.05 27.83
CA VAL A 200 10.63 -15.99 27.00
C VAL A 200 10.17 -15.76 25.56
N LYS A 201 11.13 -15.57 24.65
CA LYS A 201 10.96 -15.08 23.26
C LYS A 201 9.95 -15.85 22.39
N GLU A 202 9.31 -16.89 22.90
CA GLU A 202 8.38 -17.76 22.19
C GLU A 202 6.89 -17.43 22.50
N GLU A 203 6.57 -16.86 23.67
CA GLU A 203 5.16 -16.69 24.08
C GLU A 203 4.45 -15.47 23.46
N LEU A 204 5.19 -14.49 22.92
CA LEU A 204 4.60 -13.33 22.21
C LEU A 204 4.43 -13.58 20.71
N PHE A 205 4.89 -14.73 20.22
CA PHE A 205 4.84 -15.08 18.80
C PHE A 205 3.38 -15.20 18.36
N LEU A 206 2.93 -14.30 17.48
CA LEU A 206 1.58 -14.26 16.91
C LEU A 206 0.45 -14.13 17.97
N THR A 207 0.71 -13.40 19.05
CA THR A 207 -0.33 -13.05 20.03
C THR A 207 -0.81 -11.62 19.81
N SER A 208 -2.10 -11.37 20.06
CA SER A 208 -2.67 -10.02 20.02
C SER A 208 -1.95 -9.03 20.95
N THR A 209 -1.47 -9.51 22.11
CA THR A 209 -0.68 -8.71 23.05
C THR A 209 0.70 -8.34 22.49
N GLY A 210 1.38 -9.29 21.83
CA GLY A 210 2.65 -9.01 21.16
C GLY A 210 2.50 -7.99 20.04
N ASP A 211 1.47 -8.15 19.21
CA ASP A 211 1.16 -7.23 18.12
C ASP A 211 0.83 -5.82 18.62
N GLN A 212 0.10 -5.71 19.74
CA GLN A 212 -0.13 -4.43 20.40
C GLN A 212 1.17 -3.79 20.89
N PHE A 213 2.08 -4.55 21.50
CA PHE A 213 3.37 -4.01 21.92
C PHE A 213 4.23 -3.54 20.76
N ALA A 214 4.25 -4.30 19.66
CA ALA A 214 4.93 -3.89 18.44
C ALA A 214 4.34 -2.59 17.88
N TYR A 215 3.02 -2.49 17.82
CA TYR A 215 2.31 -1.31 17.35
C TYR A 215 2.66 -0.06 18.16
N GLU A 216 2.51 -0.12 19.48
CA GLU A 216 2.82 1.00 20.38
C GLU A 216 4.30 1.41 20.32
N TYR A 217 5.20 0.43 20.18
CA TYR A 217 6.63 0.70 19.99
C TYR A 217 6.89 1.46 18.68
N LEU A 218 6.30 1.01 17.57
CA LEU A 218 6.49 1.59 16.23
C LEU A 218 5.82 2.96 16.07
N GLN A 219 4.81 3.29 16.87
CA GLN A 219 4.24 4.65 16.90
C GLN A 219 5.25 5.70 17.37
N ASN A 220 6.22 5.28 18.18
CA ASN A 220 7.17 6.18 18.86
C ASN A 220 8.62 6.01 18.38
N ASN A 221 8.91 4.99 17.56
CA ASN A 221 10.27 4.65 17.13
C ASN A 221 10.33 4.45 15.63
N LYS A 222 11.44 4.86 15.02
CA LYS A 222 11.76 4.53 13.63
C LYS A 222 12.36 3.13 13.50
N ILE A 223 12.20 2.54 12.33
CA ILE A 223 12.78 1.27 11.92
C ILE A 223 14.13 1.52 11.25
N ASP A 224 15.14 0.74 11.63
CA ASP A 224 16.41 0.66 10.92
C ASP A 224 16.33 -0.41 9.83
N PHE A 225 16.03 0.01 8.60
CA PHE A 225 15.90 -0.91 7.46
C PHE A 225 17.20 -1.62 7.10
N ASN A 226 18.38 -1.06 7.38
CA ASN A 226 19.65 -1.76 7.15
C ASN A 226 19.79 -2.97 8.07
N GLN A 227 19.34 -2.81 9.32
CA GLN A 227 19.29 -3.93 10.26
C GLN A 227 18.23 -4.97 9.86
N ILE A 228 17.05 -4.54 9.39
CA ILE A 228 16.02 -5.46 8.88
C ILE A 228 16.58 -6.25 7.69
N ALA A 229 17.17 -5.59 6.71
CA ALA A 229 17.77 -6.21 5.53
C ALA A 229 18.80 -7.29 5.90
N THR A 230 19.72 -6.94 6.80
CA THR A 230 20.75 -7.89 7.28
C THR A 230 20.11 -9.13 7.89
N LYS A 231 19.08 -8.96 8.72
CA LYS A 231 18.37 -10.06 9.39
C LYS A 231 17.57 -10.90 8.40
N THR A 232 16.88 -10.28 7.45
CA THR A 232 16.11 -10.96 6.41
C THR A 232 16.99 -11.86 5.55
N LYS A 233 18.14 -11.35 5.10
CA LYS A 233 19.13 -12.15 4.34
C LYS A 233 19.80 -13.26 5.15
N GLN A 234 19.80 -13.16 6.48
CA GLN A 234 20.28 -14.23 7.36
C GLN A 234 19.24 -15.33 7.55
N PHE A 235 17.96 -14.94 7.62
CA PHE A 235 16.83 -15.81 7.89
C PHE A 235 16.39 -16.60 6.66
N VAL A 236 16.26 -15.95 5.50
CA VAL A 236 15.80 -16.60 4.26
C VAL A 236 16.99 -17.23 3.54
N ARG A 237 16.86 -18.53 3.25
CA ARG A 237 17.87 -19.35 2.57
C ARG A 237 17.24 -20.13 1.43
N TYR A 238 17.70 -19.85 0.21
CA TYR A 238 17.37 -20.65 -0.96
C TYR A 238 18.53 -21.59 -1.29
N GLU A 239 18.21 -22.82 -1.68
CA GLU A 239 19.21 -23.81 -2.10
C GLU A 239 19.88 -23.40 -3.42
N ASP A 240 19.11 -22.76 -4.32
CA ASP A 240 19.62 -22.22 -5.57
C ASP A 240 20.39 -20.90 -5.33
N PRO A 241 21.70 -20.85 -5.62
CA PRO A 241 22.51 -19.65 -5.42
C PRO A 241 22.05 -18.44 -6.26
N GLN A 242 21.46 -18.66 -7.44
CA GLN A 242 20.98 -17.59 -8.29
C GLN A 242 19.72 -16.95 -7.70
N VAL A 243 18.77 -17.76 -7.23
CA VAL A 243 17.57 -17.28 -6.52
C VAL A 243 17.96 -16.55 -5.24
N GLN A 244 18.94 -17.06 -4.48
CA GLN A 244 19.46 -16.37 -3.30
C GLN A 244 20.06 -15.00 -3.63
N LYS A 245 20.75 -14.87 -4.78
CA LYS A 245 21.35 -13.61 -5.22
C LYS A 245 20.28 -12.59 -5.63
N GLU A 246 19.24 -13.02 -6.35
CA GLU A 246 18.11 -12.19 -6.75
C GLU A 246 17.34 -11.68 -5.52
N PHE A 247 17.03 -12.57 -4.58
CA PHE A 247 16.42 -12.19 -3.31
C PHE A 247 17.27 -11.17 -2.54
N ASN A 248 18.57 -11.38 -2.44
CA ASN A 248 19.46 -10.46 -1.73
C ASN A 248 19.52 -9.08 -2.40
N TYR A 249 19.47 -9.03 -3.74
CA TYR A 249 19.42 -7.79 -4.50
C TYR A 249 18.11 -7.04 -4.23
N GLU A 250 16.98 -7.74 -4.24
CA GLU A 250 15.67 -7.15 -3.96
C GLU A 250 15.59 -6.56 -2.54
N VAL A 251 16.12 -7.27 -1.54
CA VAL A 251 16.22 -6.75 -0.17
C VAL A 251 17.07 -5.47 -0.09
N ASP A 252 18.18 -5.39 -0.84
CA ASP A 252 18.99 -4.17 -0.90
C ASP A 252 18.23 -3.03 -1.58
N TYR A 253 17.58 -3.31 -2.71
CA TYR A 253 16.80 -2.33 -3.45
C TYR A 253 15.69 -1.71 -2.59
N ILE A 254 14.91 -2.54 -1.89
CA ILE A 254 13.87 -2.09 -0.95
C ILE A 254 14.48 -1.20 0.14
N THR A 255 15.64 -1.59 0.68
CA THR A 255 16.33 -0.83 1.73
C THR A 255 16.80 0.54 1.23
N GLU A 256 17.32 0.62 0.01
CA GLU A 256 17.71 1.88 -0.63
C GLU A 256 16.50 2.80 -0.82
N LEU A 257 15.37 2.28 -1.30
CA LEU A 257 14.13 3.06 -1.42
C LEU A 257 13.67 3.59 -0.07
N MET A 258 13.63 2.75 0.97
CA MET A 258 13.22 3.18 2.30
C MET A 258 14.16 4.25 2.89
N ASN A 259 15.47 4.11 2.70
CA ASN A 259 16.44 5.13 3.12
C ASN A 259 16.28 6.44 2.31
N ALA A 260 15.96 6.35 1.02
CA ALA A 260 15.73 7.51 0.17
C ALA A 260 14.49 8.32 0.59
N LEU A 261 13.45 7.66 1.12
CA LEU A 261 12.29 8.34 1.71
C LEU A 261 12.68 9.17 2.94
N GLU A 262 13.60 8.69 3.78
CA GLU A 262 14.07 9.41 4.97
C GLU A 262 14.95 10.62 4.65
N GLY A 263 15.72 10.55 3.56
CA GLY A 263 16.64 11.61 3.16
C GLY A 263 15.97 12.88 2.62
N ARG A 264 14.67 12.82 2.31
CA ARG A 264 13.92 13.96 1.78
C ARG A 264 13.63 14.95 2.91
N LYS A 265 14.10 16.19 2.77
CA LYS A 265 13.65 17.31 3.61
C LYS A 265 12.45 17.97 2.92
N ASP A 266 11.44 18.34 3.70
CA ASP A 266 10.26 19.08 3.25
C ASP A 266 10.63 20.42 2.58
#